data_AF-A0A8T2RXL8-F1
#
_entry.id   AF-A0A8T2RXL8-F1
#
_cell.length_a   1.000
_cell.length_b   1.000
_cell.length_c   1.000
_cell.angle_alpha   90.00
_cell.angle_beta   90.00
_cell.angle_gamma   90.00
#
_symmetry.space_group_name_H-M   'P 1'
#
loop_
_entity.id
_entity.type
_entity.pdbx_description
1 polymer ?
#
loop_
_entity_poly.entity_id
_entity_poly.type
_entity_poly.pdbx_seq_one_letter_code
_entity_poly.pdbx_strand_id
1 'polypeptide(L)'
;MSGSPILNNNVNPWKLCTVTQVEEVKLIVRIFPIWLSTIVYGLMITQAATFFIQQASTMDRNVGSLFIFPSGSLLAFSSAGILICLPIYARVLIPCARWFTGYERGLTMLQRLGAGFFLSILCMVTAALVERRRLEIAEEYGLLDDPTATVPMSVFWLVPQYFIFGMSDVFALVGEQEFFYDQVPDSMRSLGMALFLCGNGLASYLGNAVISIVGVVTSRGNNTGWIANNLNRSHLDYFYWLLAVILAVNFVVYLFLCRCYIYKSVVH
;
A
#
# COMPACT_ATOMS: atom_id res chain seq x y z
N MET A 1 -44.59 30.21 45.48
CA MET A 1 -44.89 29.56 44.19
C MET A 1 -43.91 30.11 43.16
N SER A 2 -42.85 29.37 42.85
CA SER A 2 -41.88 29.70 41.79
C SER A 2 -41.78 28.47 40.92
N GLY A 3 -42.49 28.47 39.79
CA GLY A 3 -42.44 27.39 38.82
C GLY A 3 -41.10 27.43 38.10
N SER A 4 -40.28 26.40 38.29
CA SER A 4 -39.15 26.10 37.43
C SER A 4 -39.68 25.79 36.02
N PRO A 5 -39.14 26.42 34.96
CA PRO A 5 -39.51 26.05 33.61
C PRO A 5 -38.92 24.65 33.33
N ILE A 6 -39.80 23.69 33.11
CA ILE A 6 -39.45 22.36 32.63
C ILE A 6 -38.90 22.55 31.21
N LEU A 7 -37.57 22.48 31.05
CA LEU A 7 -36.93 22.43 29.74
C LEU A 7 -37.44 21.18 29.03
N ASN A 8 -38.13 21.42 27.92
CA ASN A 8 -38.81 20.41 27.12
C ASN A 8 -37.77 19.47 26.48
N ASN A 9 -37.51 18.33 27.13
CA ASN A 9 -36.40 17.42 26.80
C ASN A 9 -36.75 16.42 25.66
N ASN A 10 -37.50 16.88 24.66
CA ASN A 10 -37.86 16.10 23.46
C ASN A 10 -37.08 16.59 22.22
N VAL A 11 -35.80 16.93 22.39
CA VAL A 11 -34.93 17.21 21.25
C VAL A 11 -34.55 15.88 20.63
N ASN A 12 -35.09 15.58 19.44
CA ASN A 12 -34.73 14.37 18.71
C ASN A 12 -33.29 14.53 18.16
N PRO A 13 -32.31 13.76 18.65
CA PRO A 13 -30.91 13.88 18.22
C PRO A 13 -30.68 13.51 16.75
N TRP A 14 -31.66 12.88 16.10
CA TRP A 14 -31.65 12.59 14.65
C TRP A 14 -32.21 13.73 13.79
N LYS A 15 -32.83 14.75 14.40
CA LYS A 15 -33.37 15.93 13.70
C LYS A 15 -32.59 17.21 13.97
N LEU A 16 -31.83 17.28 15.07
CA LEU A 16 -31.07 18.46 15.47
C LEU A 16 -29.66 18.06 15.90
N CYS A 17 -28.65 18.56 15.20
CA CYS A 17 -27.23 18.33 15.51
C CYS A 17 -26.60 19.58 16.14
N THR A 18 -25.69 19.39 17.09
CA THR A 18 -24.88 20.51 17.61
C THR A 18 -23.83 20.92 16.58
N VAL A 19 -23.37 22.18 16.64
CA VAL A 19 -22.27 22.65 15.78
C VAL A 19 -21.02 21.79 15.97
N THR A 20 -20.75 21.35 17.21
CA THR A 20 -19.64 20.45 17.52
C THR A 20 -19.73 19.14 16.73
N GLN A 21 -20.89 18.47 16.74
CA GLN A 21 -21.09 17.23 15.97
C GLN A 21 -20.86 17.44 14.47
N VAL A 22 -21.30 18.58 13.93
CA VAL A 22 -21.10 18.92 12.52
C VAL A 22 -19.61 19.12 12.21
N GLU A 23 -18.86 19.82 13.07
CA GLU A 23 -17.42 20.01 12.90
C GLU A 23 -16.64 18.69 13.02
N GLU A 24 -17.04 17.79 13.92
CA GLU A 24 -16.45 16.46 14.04
C GLU A 24 -16.63 15.64 12.75
N VAL A 25 -17.82 15.65 12.16
CA VAL A 25 -18.07 14.96 10.89
C VAL A 25 -17.30 15.60 9.74
N LYS A 26 -17.19 16.94 9.69
CA LYS A 26 -16.37 17.64 8.68
C LYS A 26 -14.91 17.20 8.72
N LEU A 27 -14.36 16.94 9.91
CA LEU A 27 -12.99 16.40 10.04
C LEU A 27 -12.86 15.02 9.40
N ILE A 28 -13.82 14.11 9.64
CA ILE A 28 -13.85 12.79 8.99
C ILE A 28 -13.93 12.92 7.46
N VAL A 29 -14.84 13.77 6.97
CA VAL A 29 -15.01 14.00 5.53
C VAL A 29 -13.73 14.54 4.89
N ARG A 30 -12.96 15.36 5.62
CA ARG A 30 -11.69 15.92 5.13
C ARG A 30 -10.59 14.85 4.99
N ILE A 31 -10.60 13.83 5.83
CA ILE A 31 -9.63 12.70 5.79
C ILE A 31 -9.92 11.77 4.61
N PHE A 32 -11.19 11.67 4.20
CA PHE A 32 -11.66 10.70 3.21
C PHE A 32 -10.91 10.71 1.86
N PRO A 33 -10.56 11.85 1.23
CA PRO A 33 -9.79 11.84 -0.01
C PRO A 33 -8.38 11.24 0.15
N ILE A 34 -7.71 11.51 1.27
CA ILE A 34 -6.40 10.93 1.56
C ILE A 34 -6.54 9.43 1.81
N TRP A 35 -7.57 9.03 2.56
CA TRP A 35 -7.92 7.61 2.77
C TRP A 35 -8.08 6.85 1.45
N LEU A 36 -8.81 7.41 0.48
CA LEU A 36 -8.97 6.76 -0.83
C LEU A 36 -7.63 6.52 -1.53
N SER A 37 -6.66 7.40 -1.34
CA SER A 37 -5.32 7.24 -1.92
C SER A 37 -4.54 6.09 -1.26
N THR A 38 -4.78 5.81 0.03
CA THR A 38 -4.15 4.67 0.74
C THR A 38 -4.73 3.32 0.30
N ILE A 39 -5.99 3.29 -0.13
CA ILE A 39 -6.59 2.08 -0.72
C ILE A 39 -5.85 1.67 -2.00
N VAL A 40 -5.50 2.62 -2.86
CA VAL A 40 -4.77 2.34 -4.10
C VAL A 40 -3.34 1.87 -3.81
N TYR A 41 -2.70 2.40 -2.76
CA TYR A 41 -1.40 1.89 -2.28
C TYR A 41 -1.45 0.40 -1.95
N GLY A 42 -2.57 -0.08 -1.38
CA GLY A 42 -2.75 -1.49 -1.04
C GLY A 42 -2.77 -2.45 -2.24
N LEU A 43 -2.80 -1.95 -3.49
CA LEU A 43 -2.51 -2.77 -4.67
C LEU A 43 -1.15 -3.44 -4.59
N MET A 44 -0.12 -2.71 -4.15
CA MET A 44 1.24 -3.25 -3.95
C MET A 44 1.23 -4.36 -2.88
N ILE A 45 0.57 -4.11 -1.74
CA ILE A 45 0.48 -5.08 -0.63
C ILE A 45 -0.11 -6.40 -1.11
N THR A 46 -1.19 -6.32 -1.91
CA THR A 46 -1.86 -7.51 -2.45
C THR A 46 -0.93 -8.33 -3.33
N GLN A 47 -0.06 -7.68 -4.14
CA GLN A 47 0.89 -8.40 -5.00
C GLN A 47 1.99 -9.09 -4.20
N ALA A 48 2.50 -8.43 -3.15
CA ALA A 48 3.55 -8.98 -2.29
C ALA A 48 3.11 -10.28 -1.59
N ALA A 49 1.83 -10.38 -1.24
CA ALA A 49 1.22 -11.56 -0.63
C ALA A 49 0.79 -12.64 -1.65
N THR A 50 0.79 -12.35 -2.95
CA THR A 50 0.27 -13.24 -3.99
C THR A 50 1.31 -13.48 -5.09
N PHE A 51 1.32 -12.68 -6.16
CA PHE A 51 2.15 -12.94 -7.33
C PHE A 51 3.64 -12.92 -7.03
N PHE A 52 4.14 -12.17 -6.04
CA PHE A 52 5.57 -12.25 -5.68
C PHE A 52 5.94 -13.66 -5.19
N ILE A 53 5.03 -14.30 -4.44
CA ILE A 53 5.20 -15.68 -3.97
C ILE A 53 5.06 -16.67 -5.13
N GLN A 54 4.12 -16.42 -6.05
CA GLN A 54 3.97 -17.25 -7.26
C GLN A 54 5.20 -17.17 -8.16
N GLN A 55 5.72 -15.97 -8.40
CA GLN A 55 6.97 -15.73 -9.12
C GLN A 55 8.10 -16.53 -8.49
N ALA A 56 8.29 -16.39 -7.17
CA ALA A 56 9.30 -17.14 -6.42
C ALA A 56 9.15 -18.66 -6.55
N SER A 57 7.92 -19.18 -6.62
CA SER A 57 7.68 -20.62 -6.74
C SER A 57 8.19 -21.23 -8.05
N THR A 58 8.32 -20.40 -9.10
CA THR A 58 8.82 -20.80 -10.43
C THR A 58 10.33 -20.57 -10.62
N MET A 59 11.02 -20.02 -9.62
CA MET A 59 12.44 -19.68 -9.68
C MET A 59 13.31 -20.72 -8.97
N ASP A 60 14.60 -20.72 -9.26
CA ASP A 60 15.56 -21.55 -8.55
C ASP A 60 15.72 -21.08 -7.10
N ARG A 61 15.25 -21.93 -6.19
CA ARG A 61 15.25 -21.68 -4.74
C ARG A 61 16.38 -22.40 -4.01
N ASN A 62 17.29 -23.05 -4.72
CA ASN A 62 18.41 -23.75 -4.10
C ASN A 62 19.42 -22.76 -3.51
N VAL A 63 19.79 -23.00 -2.25
CA VAL A 63 20.88 -22.32 -1.55
C VAL A 63 21.99 -23.33 -1.34
N GLY A 64 22.93 -23.36 -2.28
CA GLY A 64 23.89 -24.46 -2.38
C GLY A 64 23.19 -25.78 -2.74
N SER A 65 23.75 -26.90 -2.29
CA SER A 65 23.23 -28.24 -2.59
C SER A 65 22.30 -28.83 -1.52
N LEU A 66 22.16 -28.16 -0.37
CA LEU A 66 21.57 -28.76 0.83
C LEU A 66 20.22 -28.16 1.25
N PHE A 67 19.87 -26.98 0.75
CA PHE A 67 18.69 -26.25 1.23
C PHE A 67 17.87 -25.64 0.10
N ILE A 68 16.57 -25.91 0.11
CA ILE A 68 15.60 -25.27 -0.77
C ILE A 68 14.88 -24.20 0.04
N PHE A 69 15.06 -22.95 -0.35
CA PHE A 69 14.41 -21.82 0.29
C PHE A 69 12.89 -21.86 0.01
N PRO A 70 12.00 -21.85 1.02
CA PRO A 70 10.57 -21.80 0.77
C PRO A 70 10.17 -20.46 0.13
N SER A 71 9.29 -20.47 -0.88
CA SER A 71 8.87 -19.25 -1.60
C SER A 71 8.23 -18.21 -0.67
N GLY A 72 7.39 -18.64 0.27
CA GLY A 72 6.76 -17.74 1.25
C GLY A 72 7.74 -17.12 2.25
N SER A 73 8.92 -17.73 2.45
CA SER A 73 9.94 -17.21 3.38
C SER A 73 10.62 -15.93 2.87
N LEU A 74 10.39 -15.51 1.62
CA LEU A 74 10.93 -14.25 1.07
C LEU A 74 10.38 -13.01 1.76
N LEU A 75 9.22 -13.10 2.42
CA LEU A 75 8.71 -12.05 3.31
C LEU A 75 9.66 -11.72 4.47
N ALA A 76 10.65 -12.59 4.76
CA ALA A 76 11.71 -12.25 5.69
C ALA A 76 12.56 -11.06 5.18
N PHE A 77 12.72 -10.89 3.87
CA PHE A 77 13.47 -9.77 3.30
C PHE A 77 12.72 -8.44 3.42
N SER A 78 11.39 -8.44 3.36
CA SER A 78 10.61 -7.23 3.69
C SER A 78 10.71 -6.90 5.18
N SER A 79 10.66 -7.91 6.04
CA SER A 79 10.89 -7.75 7.48
C SER A 79 12.29 -7.18 7.77
N ALA A 80 13.32 -7.64 7.06
CA ALA A 80 14.67 -7.08 7.16
C ALA A 80 14.69 -5.62 6.69
N GLY A 81 14.00 -5.29 5.59
CA GLY A 81 13.81 -3.92 5.11
C GLY A 81 13.21 -3.01 6.18
N ILE A 82 12.17 -3.48 6.88
CA ILE A 82 11.55 -2.76 8.01
C ILE A 82 12.56 -2.55 9.15
N LEU A 83 13.23 -3.62 9.58
CA LEU A 83 14.18 -3.59 10.70
C LEU A 83 15.39 -2.69 10.44
N ILE A 84 15.82 -2.57 9.18
CA ILE A 84 16.92 -1.69 8.79
C ILE A 84 16.41 -0.25 8.61
N CYS A 85 15.25 -0.06 7.99
CA CYS A 85 14.70 1.25 7.70
C CYS A 85 14.25 1.99 8.97
N LEU A 86 13.75 1.29 9.97
CA LEU A 86 13.21 1.91 11.19
C LEU A 86 14.28 2.66 12.02
N PRO A 87 15.47 2.08 12.33
CA PRO A 87 16.57 2.80 12.95
C PRO A 87 17.08 3.97 12.10
N ILE A 88 17.18 3.81 10.78
CA ILE A 88 17.60 4.88 9.87
C ILE A 88 16.61 6.04 9.94
N TYR A 89 15.31 5.73 9.92
CA TYR A 89 14.25 6.71 10.08
C TYR A 89 14.38 7.46 11.42
N ALA A 90 14.47 6.72 12.53
CA ALA A 90 14.49 7.32 13.87
C ALA A 90 15.78 8.09 14.19
N ARG A 91 16.95 7.61 13.74
CA ARG A 91 18.27 8.15 14.11
C ARG A 91 18.88 9.09 13.08
N VAL A 92 18.50 8.97 11.81
CA VAL A 92 19.06 9.78 10.72
C VAL A 92 18.00 10.71 10.14
N LEU A 93 16.89 10.16 9.65
CA LEU A 93 15.90 10.98 8.93
C LEU A 93 15.19 11.97 9.85
N ILE A 94 14.78 11.59 11.06
CA ILE A 94 14.13 12.53 11.98
C ILE A 94 15.07 13.68 12.39
N PRO A 95 16.31 13.44 12.87
CA PRO A 95 17.21 14.55 13.21
C PRO A 95 17.58 15.43 12.02
N CYS A 96 17.85 14.85 10.85
CA CYS A 96 18.12 15.61 9.64
C CYS A 96 16.89 16.45 9.25
N ALA A 97 15.70 15.85 9.25
CA ALA A 97 14.47 16.56 8.94
C ALA A 97 14.22 17.70 9.94
N ARG A 98 14.38 17.47 11.25
CA ARG A 98 14.29 18.52 12.28
C ARG A 98 15.25 19.68 12.00
N TRP A 99 16.47 19.37 11.57
CA TRP A 99 17.48 20.38 11.25
C TRP A 99 17.08 21.24 10.03
N PHE A 100 16.50 20.62 8.99
CA PHE A 100 16.08 21.32 7.78
C PHE A 100 14.71 22.01 7.89
N THR A 101 13.73 21.36 8.54
CA THR A 101 12.33 21.82 8.57
C THR A 101 12.00 22.66 9.80
N GLY A 102 12.80 22.55 10.88
CA GLY A 102 12.50 23.16 12.18
C GLY A 102 11.29 22.56 12.89
N TYR A 103 10.69 21.49 12.36
CA TYR A 103 9.50 20.86 12.95
C TYR A 103 9.89 19.81 13.99
N GLU A 104 9.30 19.85 15.20
CA GLU A 104 9.68 18.96 16.31
C GLU A 104 9.50 17.47 16.01
N ARG A 105 8.56 17.08 15.15
CA ARG A 105 8.41 15.67 14.73
C ARG A 105 9.28 15.30 13.51
N GLY A 106 10.02 16.24 12.94
CA GLY A 106 10.89 16.05 11.78
C GLY A 106 10.14 16.08 10.44
N LEU A 107 9.47 14.98 10.10
CA LEU A 107 8.64 14.84 8.89
C LEU A 107 7.15 14.87 9.24
N THR A 108 6.33 15.49 8.38
CA THR A 108 4.87 15.48 8.58
C THR A 108 4.28 14.10 8.25
N MET A 109 3.11 13.78 8.81
CA MET A 109 2.41 12.51 8.52
C MET A 109 2.16 12.32 7.02
N LEU A 110 1.81 13.41 6.31
CA LEU A 110 1.57 13.36 4.86
C LEU A 110 2.87 13.19 4.07
N GLN A 111 3.98 13.80 4.50
CA GLN A 111 5.27 13.57 3.85
C GLN A 111 5.73 12.12 3.99
N ARG A 112 5.49 11.50 5.15
CA ARG A 112 5.79 10.08 5.37
C ARG A 112 4.93 9.19 4.48
N LEU A 113 3.62 9.43 4.44
CA LEU A 113 2.72 8.67 3.57
C LEU A 113 3.11 8.82 2.08
N GLY A 114 3.45 10.03 1.65
CA GLY A 114 3.96 10.29 0.30
C GLY A 114 5.27 9.57 -0.02
N ALA A 115 6.21 9.50 0.93
CA ALA A 115 7.45 8.74 0.74
C ALA A 115 7.17 7.24 0.53
N GLY A 116 6.23 6.67 1.28
CA GLY A 116 5.79 5.28 1.09
C GLY A 116 5.13 5.07 -0.28
N PHE A 117 4.25 5.98 -0.72
CA PHE A 117 3.65 5.90 -2.06
C PHE A 117 4.68 6.01 -3.19
N PHE A 118 5.72 6.81 -3.01
CA PHE A 118 6.81 6.87 -3.98
C PHE A 118 7.61 5.56 -4.02
N LEU A 119 7.93 4.99 -2.85
CA LEU A 119 8.62 3.70 -2.76
C LEU A 119 7.79 2.55 -3.35
N SER A 120 6.46 2.59 -3.26
CA SER A 120 5.62 1.55 -3.87
C SER A 120 5.69 1.55 -5.41
N ILE A 121 5.84 2.73 -6.03
CA ILE A 121 6.10 2.83 -7.47
C ILE A 121 7.43 2.17 -7.80
N LEU A 122 8.50 2.49 -7.06
CA LEU A 122 9.82 1.89 -7.25
C LEU A 122 9.79 0.37 -7.05
N CYS A 123 9.01 -0.12 -6.09
CA CYS A 123 8.79 -1.55 -5.86
C CYS A 123 8.16 -2.22 -7.09
N MET A 124 7.06 -1.67 -7.63
CA MET A 124 6.41 -2.24 -8.82
C MET A 124 7.28 -2.14 -10.08
N VAL A 125 8.03 -1.05 -10.26
CA VAL A 125 9.00 -0.94 -11.36
C VAL A 125 10.08 -2.01 -11.23
N THR A 126 10.63 -2.20 -10.03
CA THR A 126 11.64 -3.24 -9.77
C THR A 126 11.08 -4.62 -10.07
N ALA A 127 9.86 -4.91 -9.62
CA ALA A 127 9.19 -6.17 -9.89
C ALA A 127 8.95 -6.42 -11.38
N ALA A 128 8.54 -5.39 -12.12
CA ALA A 128 8.36 -5.47 -13.57
C ALA A 128 9.67 -5.79 -14.30
N LEU A 129 10.78 -5.17 -13.89
CA LEU A 129 12.10 -5.42 -14.48
C LEU A 129 12.61 -6.83 -14.18
N VAL A 130 12.48 -7.29 -12.93
CA VAL A 130 12.89 -8.64 -12.54
C VAL A 130 12.04 -9.69 -13.25
N GLU A 131 10.73 -9.46 -13.36
CA GLU A 131 9.84 -10.40 -14.05
C GLU A 131 10.11 -10.47 -15.54
N ARG A 132 10.36 -9.33 -16.19
CA ARG A 132 10.79 -9.31 -17.58
C ARG A 132 12.05 -10.15 -17.78
N ARG A 133 13.02 -10.04 -16.89
CA ARG A 133 14.25 -10.85 -16.97
C ARG A 133 13.98 -12.34 -16.75
N ARG A 134 13.07 -12.71 -15.85
CA ARG A 134 12.65 -14.10 -15.62
C ARG A 134 11.99 -14.69 -16.87
N LEU A 135 11.10 -13.94 -17.51
CA LEU A 135 10.41 -14.36 -18.73
C LEU A 135 11.36 -14.53 -19.91
N GLU A 136 12.33 -13.62 -20.09
CA GLU A 136 13.39 -13.76 -21.11
C GLU A 136 14.17 -15.07 -20.94
N ILE A 137 14.56 -15.41 -19.70
CA ILE A 137 15.26 -16.67 -19.42
C ILE A 137 14.33 -17.88 -19.65
N ALA A 138 13.05 -17.80 -19.28
CA ALA A 138 12.11 -18.88 -19.53
C ALA A 138 11.92 -19.14 -21.04
N GLU A 139 11.92 -18.09 -21.86
CA GLU A 139 11.86 -18.19 -23.32
C GLU A 139 13.14 -18.78 -23.92
N GLU A 140 14.32 -18.30 -23.51
CA GLU A 140 15.63 -18.80 -23.97
C GLU A 140 15.80 -20.31 -23.72
N TYR A 141 15.27 -20.81 -22.61
CA TYR A 141 15.33 -22.23 -22.24
C TYR A 141 14.13 -23.05 -22.73
N GLY A 142 13.18 -22.45 -23.46
CA GLY A 142 12.00 -23.14 -23.99
C GLY A 142 11.02 -23.64 -22.92
N LEU A 143 10.97 -22.99 -21.76
CA LEU A 143 10.19 -23.41 -20.58
C LEU A 143 8.78 -22.79 -20.53
N LEU A 144 8.40 -22.00 -21.55
CA LEU A 144 7.14 -21.23 -21.55
C LEU A 144 5.89 -22.11 -21.46
N ASP A 145 5.91 -23.30 -22.06
CA ASP A 145 4.75 -24.19 -22.10
C ASP A 145 4.66 -25.17 -20.90
N ASP A 146 5.72 -25.27 -20.09
CA ASP A 146 5.72 -26.10 -18.89
C ASP A 146 5.38 -25.26 -17.65
N PRO A 147 4.18 -25.44 -17.04
CA PRO A 147 3.77 -24.69 -15.86
C PRO A 147 4.50 -25.11 -14.58
N THR A 148 5.18 -26.27 -14.59
CA THR A 148 5.93 -26.81 -13.45
C THR A 148 7.44 -26.60 -13.58
N ALA A 149 7.90 -26.13 -14.74
CA ALA A 149 9.30 -25.86 -14.97
C ALA A 149 9.82 -24.77 -14.02
N THR A 150 10.99 -25.05 -13.45
CA THR A 150 11.75 -24.08 -12.68
C THR A 150 12.64 -23.30 -13.64
N VAL A 151 12.44 -21.98 -13.69
CA VAL A 151 13.30 -21.07 -14.46
C VAL A 151 14.68 -21.05 -13.77
N PRO A 152 15.79 -21.23 -14.51
CA PRO A 152 17.14 -21.25 -13.96
C PRO A 152 17.64 -19.83 -13.60
N MET A 153 16.87 -19.14 -12.75
CA MET A 153 17.13 -17.82 -12.22
C MET A 153 16.99 -17.88 -10.71
N SER A 154 18.01 -17.42 -9.99
CA SER A 154 18.01 -17.47 -8.53
C SER A 154 16.89 -16.61 -7.95
N VAL A 155 16.16 -17.16 -6.98
CA VAL A 155 15.08 -16.48 -6.25
C VAL A 155 15.54 -15.17 -5.57
N PHE A 156 16.84 -15.01 -5.29
CA PHE A 156 17.38 -13.81 -4.66
C PHE A 156 17.29 -12.55 -5.53
N TRP A 157 17.00 -12.67 -6.82
CA TRP A 157 16.65 -11.53 -7.67
C TRP A 157 15.36 -10.82 -7.22
N LEU A 158 14.51 -11.47 -6.42
CA LEU A 158 13.32 -10.86 -5.81
C LEU A 158 13.63 -10.08 -4.53
N VAL A 159 14.85 -10.17 -3.98
CA VAL A 159 15.21 -9.45 -2.75
C VAL A 159 15.01 -7.93 -2.87
N PRO A 160 15.40 -7.25 -3.97
CA PRO A 160 15.22 -5.82 -4.10
C PRO A 160 13.76 -5.37 -3.98
N GLN A 161 12.81 -6.02 -4.68
CA GLN A 161 11.38 -5.66 -4.59
C GLN A 161 10.81 -5.92 -3.19
N TYR A 162 11.18 -7.01 -2.52
CA TYR A 162 10.74 -7.28 -1.14
C TYR A 162 11.34 -6.29 -0.14
N PHE A 163 12.60 -5.88 -0.33
CA PHE A 163 13.25 -4.90 0.53
C PHE A 163 12.61 -3.51 0.39
N ILE A 164 12.37 -3.04 -0.85
CA ILE A 164 11.69 -1.77 -1.11
C ILE A 164 10.25 -1.81 -0.59
N PHE A 165 9.55 -2.94 -0.75
CA PHE A 165 8.23 -3.15 -0.16
C PHE A 165 8.25 -2.96 1.36
N GLY A 166 9.20 -3.58 2.07
CA GLY A 166 9.36 -3.40 3.52
C GLY A 166 9.66 -1.96 3.93
N MET A 167 10.53 -1.27 3.19
CA MET A 167 10.80 0.16 3.43
C MET A 167 9.56 1.02 3.22
N SER A 168 8.82 0.77 2.15
CA SER A 168 7.57 1.45 1.82
C SER A 168 6.55 1.36 2.97
N ASP A 169 6.40 0.17 3.56
CA ASP A 169 5.47 -0.06 4.67
C ASP A 169 5.85 0.74 5.92
N VAL A 170 7.14 0.92 6.25
CA VAL A 170 7.56 1.76 7.38
C VAL A 170 7.07 3.19 7.23
N PHE A 171 7.08 3.73 6.01
CA PHE A 171 6.67 5.10 5.74
C PHE A 171 5.15 5.24 5.59
N ALA A 172 4.54 4.39 4.75
CA ALA A 172 3.11 4.46 4.45
C ALA A 172 2.25 3.99 5.62
N LEU A 173 2.47 2.78 6.14
CA LEU A 173 1.58 2.17 7.13
C LEU A 173 1.62 2.93 8.46
N VAL A 174 2.83 3.30 8.93
CA VAL A 174 2.97 4.07 10.16
C VAL A 174 2.45 5.50 9.97
N GLY A 175 2.71 6.12 8.81
CA GLY A 175 2.18 7.44 8.48
C GLY A 175 0.65 7.46 8.41
N GLU A 176 0.05 6.41 7.85
CA GLU A 176 -1.39 6.20 7.77
C GLU A 176 -1.99 6.04 9.17
N GLN A 177 -1.47 5.12 9.99
CA GLN A 177 -1.98 4.90 11.35
C GLN A 177 -1.93 6.17 12.20
N GLU A 178 -0.82 6.91 12.17
CA GLU A 178 -0.67 8.18 12.90
C GLU A 178 -1.64 9.25 12.37
N PHE A 179 -1.80 9.34 11.04
CA PHE A 179 -2.74 10.27 10.41
C PHE A 179 -4.19 9.99 10.83
N PHE A 180 -4.66 8.73 10.75
CA PHE A 180 -6.02 8.37 11.15
C PHE A 180 -6.25 8.53 12.65
N TYR A 181 -5.24 8.31 13.47
CA TYR A 181 -5.37 8.50 14.90
C TYR A 181 -5.43 9.98 15.30
N ASP A 182 -4.53 10.81 14.76
CA ASP A 182 -4.39 12.21 15.17
C ASP A 182 -5.41 13.14 14.50
N GLN A 183 -5.87 12.85 13.28
CA GLN A 183 -6.76 13.75 12.54
C GLN A 183 -8.25 13.53 12.85
N VAL A 184 -8.61 12.36 13.37
CA VAL A 184 -9.98 12.03 13.74
C VAL A 184 -10.37 12.76 15.05
N PRO A 185 -11.65 13.15 15.24
CA PRO A 185 -12.13 13.68 16.52
C PRO A 185 -11.90 12.70 17.67
N ASP A 186 -11.64 13.21 18.88
CA ASP A 186 -11.34 12.36 20.03
C ASP A 186 -12.51 11.44 20.40
N SER A 187 -13.74 11.93 20.23
CA SER A 187 -14.99 11.19 20.38
C SER A 187 -15.19 10.06 19.35
N MET A 188 -14.44 10.08 18.24
CA MET A 188 -14.62 9.19 17.08
C MET A 188 -13.37 8.35 16.75
N ARG A 189 -12.37 8.26 17.64
CA ARG A 189 -11.12 7.50 17.36
C ARG A 189 -11.35 6.05 16.95
N SER A 190 -12.37 5.39 17.52
CA SER A 190 -12.75 4.02 17.12
C SER A 190 -13.22 3.94 15.67
N LEU A 191 -13.94 4.95 15.18
CA LEU A 191 -14.34 5.06 13.78
C LEU A 191 -13.13 5.26 12.87
N GLY A 192 -12.13 6.05 13.30
CA GLY A 192 -10.87 6.22 12.57
C GLY A 192 -10.15 4.90 12.34
N MET A 193 -10.03 4.08 13.38
CA MET A 193 -9.45 2.73 13.27
C MET A 193 -10.30 1.78 12.42
N ALA A 194 -11.63 1.89 12.49
CA ALA A 194 -12.52 1.13 11.62
C ALA A 194 -12.32 1.51 10.14
N LEU A 195 -12.19 2.79 9.81
CA LEU A 195 -11.90 3.26 8.45
C LEU A 195 -10.55 2.73 7.95
N PHE A 196 -9.51 2.71 8.79
CA PHE A 196 -8.23 2.09 8.46
C PHE A 196 -8.37 0.60 8.11
N LEU A 197 -9.09 -0.18 8.93
CA LEU A 197 -9.34 -1.60 8.65
C LEU A 197 -10.19 -1.80 7.39
N CYS A 198 -11.22 -0.99 7.18
CA CYS A 198 -12.01 -0.98 5.96
C CYS A 198 -11.15 -0.70 4.73
N GLY A 199 -10.20 0.24 4.83
CA GLY A 199 -9.26 0.58 3.75
C GLY A 199 -8.46 -0.64 3.27
N ASN A 200 -7.94 -1.44 4.20
CA ASN A 200 -7.24 -2.68 3.90
C ASN A 200 -8.13 -3.71 3.19
N GLY A 201 -9.38 -3.84 3.63
CA GLY A 201 -10.37 -4.70 2.96
C GLY A 201 -10.67 -4.22 1.53
N LEU A 202 -10.93 -2.93 1.36
CA LEU A 202 -11.18 -2.32 0.05
C LEU A 202 -9.97 -2.45 -0.88
N ALA A 203 -8.74 -2.34 -0.37
CA ALA A 203 -7.53 -2.54 -1.15
C ALA A 203 -7.44 -3.96 -1.71
N SER A 204 -7.81 -4.97 -0.91
CA SER A 204 -7.83 -6.37 -1.35
C SER A 204 -8.89 -6.60 -2.44
N TYR A 205 -10.08 -6.02 -2.28
CA TYR A 205 -11.11 -6.04 -3.33
C TYR A 205 -10.66 -5.33 -4.59
N LEU A 206 -10.01 -4.17 -4.46
CA LEU A 206 -9.47 -3.41 -5.58
C LEU A 206 -8.39 -4.22 -6.32
N GLY A 207 -7.48 -4.87 -5.59
CA GLY A 207 -6.47 -5.76 -6.18
C GLY A 207 -7.10 -6.89 -7.00
N ASN A 208 -8.07 -7.60 -6.44
CA ASN A 208 -8.80 -8.65 -7.15
C ASN A 208 -9.59 -8.12 -8.35
N ALA A 209 -10.20 -6.94 -8.22
CA ALA A 209 -10.93 -6.31 -9.31
C ALA A 209 -9.98 -5.96 -10.47
N VAL A 210 -8.81 -5.37 -10.19
CA VAL A 210 -7.80 -5.05 -11.20
C VAL A 210 -7.30 -6.32 -11.90
N ILE A 211 -7.01 -7.39 -11.15
CA ILE A 211 -6.63 -8.70 -11.71
C ILE A 211 -7.72 -9.23 -12.65
N SER A 212 -8.98 -9.22 -12.21
CA SER A 212 -10.12 -9.72 -12.99
C SER A 212 -10.34 -8.89 -14.27
N ILE A 213 -10.30 -7.56 -14.16
CA ILE A 213 -10.45 -6.64 -15.30
C ILE A 213 -9.32 -6.88 -16.32
N VAL A 214 -8.07 -6.95 -15.86
CA VAL A 214 -6.93 -7.22 -16.74
C VAL A 214 -7.08 -8.59 -17.40
N GLY A 215 -7.45 -9.62 -16.65
CA GLY A 215 -7.70 -10.95 -17.18
C GLY A 215 -8.75 -10.95 -18.29
N VAL A 216 -9.89 -10.29 -18.09
CA VAL A 216 -10.97 -10.20 -19.09
C VAL A 216 -10.57 -9.34 -20.29
N VAL A 217 -9.89 -8.21 -20.09
CA VAL A 217 -9.53 -7.29 -21.18
C VAL A 217 -8.44 -7.89 -22.07
N THR A 218 -7.45 -8.55 -21.47
CA THR A 218 -6.27 -9.04 -22.19
C THR A 218 -6.47 -10.41 -22.84
N SER A 219 -7.43 -11.21 -22.37
CA SER A 219 -7.82 -12.49 -22.99
C SER A 219 -8.78 -12.34 -24.18
N ARG A 220 -9.19 -11.12 -24.53
CA ARG A 220 -10.05 -10.88 -25.71
C ARG A 220 -9.31 -11.27 -26.99
N GLY A 221 -9.98 -12.04 -27.85
CA GLY A 221 -9.46 -12.40 -29.18
C GLY A 221 -8.64 -13.69 -29.23
N ASN A 222 -8.94 -14.68 -28.37
CA ASN A 222 -8.32 -16.02 -28.37
C ASN A 222 -6.84 -16.05 -27.90
N ASN A 223 -6.39 -15.00 -27.21
CA ASN A 223 -5.07 -14.94 -26.60
C ASN A 223 -5.12 -15.37 -25.12
N THR A 224 -4.02 -15.87 -24.56
CA THR A 224 -3.96 -16.37 -23.17
C THR A 224 -4.06 -15.28 -22.11
N GLY A 225 -4.07 -14.00 -22.51
CA GLY A 225 -4.12 -12.85 -21.61
C GLY A 225 -2.81 -12.62 -20.85
N TRP A 226 -2.73 -11.52 -20.11
CA TRP A 226 -1.53 -11.19 -19.32
C TRP A 226 -1.41 -12.02 -18.04
N ILE A 227 -2.54 -12.51 -17.51
CA ILE A 227 -2.64 -13.30 -16.29
C ILE A 227 -3.14 -14.69 -16.67
N ALA A 228 -2.21 -15.63 -16.87
CA ALA A 228 -2.52 -17.00 -17.26
C ALA A 228 -2.31 -17.96 -16.08
N ASN A 229 -2.94 -19.15 -16.14
CA ASN A 229 -2.71 -20.21 -15.15
C ASN A 229 -1.25 -20.70 -15.15
N ASN A 230 -0.61 -20.68 -16.31
CA ASN A 230 0.83 -20.92 -16.43
C ASN A 230 1.57 -19.58 -16.32
N LEU A 231 2.31 -19.41 -15.22
CA LEU A 231 3.06 -18.19 -14.95
C LEU A 231 4.17 -17.92 -15.98
N ASN A 232 4.74 -18.96 -16.58
CA ASN A 232 5.79 -18.82 -17.60
C ASN A 232 5.23 -18.26 -18.91
N ARG A 233 3.93 -18.41 -19.15
CA ARG A 233 3.21 -17.82 -20.30
C ARG A 233 2.49 -16.51 -19.94
N SER A 234 2.50 -16.14 -18.66
CA SER A 234 1.87 -14.94 -18.14
C SER A 234 2.80 -13.75 -18.34
N HIS A 235 2.26 -12.64 -18.87
CA HIS A 235 2.99 -11.37 -18.94
C HIS A 235 2.79 -10.56 -17.65
N LEU A 236 3.29 -11.12 -16.54
CA LEU A 236 3.23 -10.43 -15.25
C LEU A 236 4.06 -9.15 -15.21
N ASP A 237 5.07 -9.04 -16.07
CA ASP A 237 5.84 -7.81 -16.27
C ASP A 237 4.94 -6.65 -16.74
N TYR A 238 4.04 -6.88 -17.70
CA TYR A 238 3.07 -5.88 -18.15
C TYR A 238 2.08 -5.52 -17.06
N PHE A 239 1.65 -6.51 -16.27
CA PHE A 239 0.78 -6.27 -15.13
C PHE A 239 1.46 -5.41 -14.05
N TYR A 240 2.73 -5.66 -13.73
CA TYR A 240 3.49 -4.83 -12.79
C TYR A 240 3.76 -3.42 -13.32
N TRP A 241 4.01 -3.26 -14.63
CA TRP A 241 4.08 -1.93 -15.25
C TRP A 241 2.76 -1.17 -15.14
N LEU A 242 1.63 -1.82 -15.37
CA LEU A 242 0.31 -1.22 -15.19
C LEU A 242 0.11 -0.76 -13.75
N LEU A 243 0.44 -1.60 -12.77
CA LEU A 243 0.34 -1.22 -11.35
C LEU A 243 1.28 -0.06 -11.00
N ALA A 244 2.50 -0.02 -11.54
CA ALA A 244 3.42 1.10 -11.36
C ALA A 244 2.81 2.42 -11.89
N VAL A 245 2.16 2.38 -13.06
CA VAL A 245 1.46 3.56 -13.62
C VAL A 245 0.27 3.97 -12.77
N ILE A 246 -0.57 3.03 -12.31
CA ILE A 246 -1.71 3.32 -11.43
C ILE A 246 -1.22 3.97 -10.13
N LEU A 247 -0.18 3.42 -9.50
CA LEU A 247 0.43 3.98 -8.29
C LEU A 247 1.05 5.35 -8.54
N ALA A 248 1.67 5.59 -9.70
CA ALA A 248 2.23 6.89 -10.07
C ALA A 248 1.13 7.95 -10.26
N VAL A 249 0.04 7.61 -10.93
CA VAL A 249 -1.13 8.50 -11.05
C VAL A 249 -1.72 8.78 -9.67
N ASN A 250 -1.87 7.75 -8.83
CA ASN A 250 -2.33 7.90 -7.45
C ASN A 250 -1.43 8.83 -6.64
N PHE A 251 -0.10 8.71 -6.78
CA PHE A 251 0.85 9.59 -6.10
C PHE A 251 0.70 11.05 -6.55
N VAL A 252 0.52 11.33 -7.85
CA VAL A 252 0.29 12.68 -8.34
C VAL A 252 -1.02 13.27 -7.79
N VAL A 253 -2.11 12.47 -7.81
CA VAL A 253 -3.39 12.87 -7.21
C VAL A 253 -3.23 13.14 -5.72
N TYR A 254 -2.53 12.26 -5.01
CA TYR A 254 -2.23 12.41 -3.59
C TYR A 254 -1.48 13.72 -3.29
N LEU A 255 -0.46 14.07 -4.08
CA LEU A 255 0.26 15.33 -3.93
C LEU A 255 -0.65 16.55 -4.11
N PHE A 256 -1.61 16.48 -5.03
CA PHE A 256 -2.63 17.54 -5.18
C PHE A 256 -3.54 17.61 -3.95
N LEU A 257 -4.02 16.46 -3.46
CA LEU A 257 -4.85 16.39 -2.25
C LEU A 257 -4.12 16.93 -1.02
N CYS A 258 -2.82 16.65 -0.85
CA CYS A 258 -2.01 17.20 0.23
C CYS A 258 -1.93 18.72 0.21
N ARG A 259 -1.90 19.36 -0.98
CA ARG A 259 -1.90 20.82 -1.08
C ARG A 259 -3.22 21.45 -0.63
N CYS A 260 -4.32 20.74 -0.81
CA CYS A 260 -5.65 21.18 -0.40
C CYS A 260 -5.99 20.79 1.05
N TYR A 261 -5.22 19.88 1.66
CA TYR A 261 -5.49 19.39 3.00
C TYR A 261 -5.02 20.36 4.08
N ILE A 262 -5.89 20.65 5.03
CA ILE A 262 -5.59 21.49 6.20
C ILE A 262 -5.72 20.63 7.45
N TYR A 263 -4.63 20.54 8.22
CA TYR A 263 -4.57 19.77 9.46
C TYR A 263 -5.59 20.26 10.50
N LYS A 264 -6.07 19.33 11.33
CA LYS A 264 -6.88 19.66 12.52
C LYS A 264 -6.09 20.59 13.44
N SER A 265 -6.64 21.77 13.76
CA SER A 265 -6.07 22.67 14.77
C SER A 265 -6.38 22.14 16.16
N VAL A 266 -5.35 21.79 16.92
CA VAL A 266 -5.49 21.51 18.36
C VAL A 266 -5.46 22.86 19.07
N VAL A 267 -6.60 23.33 19.57
CA VAL A 267 -6.63 24.46 20.51
C VAL A 267 -6.03 23.93 21.82
N HIS A 268 -4.88 24.43 22.21
CA HIS A 268 -4.34 24.27 23.57
C HIS A 268 -5.00 25.27 24.50
#